data_AF-A0AA43ZUE1-F1
#
_entry.id   AF-A0AA43ZUE1-F1
#
_cell.length_a   1.000
_cell.length_b   1.000
_cell.length_c   1.000
_cell.angle_alpha   90.00
_cell.angle_beta   90.00
_cell.angle_gamma   90.00
#
_symmetry.space_group_name_H-M   'P 1'
#
loop_
_entity.id
_entity.type
_entity.pdbx_description
1 polymer ?
#
loop_
_entity_poly.entity_id
_entity_poly.type
_entity_poly.pdbx_seq_one_letter_code
_entity_poly.pdbx_strand_id
1 'polypeptide(L)' 'MSRKYFTKMETAKADDLIFGHAKNPAKYGWDQEAGAGNVIPNIKVAPAEGSE' A
#
# COMPACT_ATOMS: atom_id res chain seq x y z
N MET A 1 -15.18 11.11 17.94
CA MET A 1 -13.81 11.17 17.38
C MET A 1 -13.73 12.33 16.41
N SER A 2 -12.85 13.31 16.64
CA SER A 2 -12.60 14.37 15.66
C SER A 2 -11.85 13.79 14.45
N ARG A 3 -12.13 14.30 13.25
CA ARG A 3 -11.34 13.95 12.05
C ARG A 3 -9.93 14.50 12.21
N LYS A 4 -8.93 13.68 11.91
CA LYS A 4 -7.53 14.11 11.80
C LYS A 4 -7.25 14.56 10.37
N TYR A 5 -6.58 15.69 10.23
CA TYR A 5 -6.17 16.24 8.94
C TYR A 5 -4.66 16.14 8.79
N PHE A 6 -4.18 15.86 7.58
CA PHE A 6 -2.77 15.95 7.24
C PHE A 6 -2.42 17.43 6.99
N THR A 7 -1.48 17.96 7.76
CA THR A 7 -1.00 19.35 7.62
C THR A 7 0.47 19.44 7.21
N LYS A 8 1.15 18.28 7.13
CA LYS A 8 2.57 18.14 6.79
C LYS A 8 2.80 16.84 6.04
N MET A 9 3.85 16.80 5.23
CA MET A 9 4.31 15.59 4.56
C MET A 9 5.01 14.66 5.56
N GLU A 10 4.87 13.35 5.34
CA GLU A 10 5.56 12.36 6.16
C GLU A 10 7.04 12.25 5.77
N THR A 11 7.37 12.29 4.49
CA THR A 11 8.74 12.27 3.96
C THR A 11 9.35 13.67 3.88
N ALA A 12 10.66 13.76 4.10
CA ALA A 12 11.38 15.04 4.12
C ALA A 12 11.71 15.54 2.70
N LYS A 13 12.03 14.61 1.79
CA LYS A 13 12.33 14.86 0.38
C LYS A 13 11.67 13.81 -0.50
N ALA A 14 11.42 14.17 -1.76
CA ALA A 14 10.82 13.27 -2.74
C ALA A 14 11.69 12.03 -2.99
N ASP A 15 13.02 12.20 -2.96
CA ASP A 15 13.99 11.11 -3.18
C ASP A 15 13.94 10.01 -2.11
N ASP A 16 13.30 10.25 -0.96
CA ASP A 16 13.09 9.22 0.06
C ASP A 16 11.95 8.24 -0.29
N LEU A 17 11.15 8.54 -1.32
CA LEU A 17 10.04 7.71 -1.77
C LEU A 17 10.55 6.66 -2.75
N ILE A 18 10.69 5.42 -2.26
CA ILE A 18 11.22 4.29 -3.02
C ILE A 18 10.17 3.17 -3.05
N PHE A 19 10.06 2.48 -4.19
CA PHE A 19 9.13 1.36 -4.34
C PHE A 19 9.36 0.27 -3.30
N GLY A 20 8.25 -0.34 -2.85
CA GLY A 20 8.30 -1.42 -1.86
C GLY A 20 8.48 -0.96 -0.42
N HIS A 21 8.80 0.30 -0.15
CA HIS A 21 8.98 0.85 1.19
C HIS A 21 7.91 1.90 1.54
N ALA A 22 7.39 1.82 2.77
CA ALA A 22 6.53 2.83 3.37
C ALA A 22 6.93 3.05 4.84
N LYS A 23 6.77 4.28 5.34
CA LYS A 23 7.07 4.59 6.75
C LYS A 23 6.17 3.86 7.74
N ASN A 24 4.94 3.55 7.32
CA ASN A 24 4.00 2.73 8.08
C ASN A 24 3.55 1.56 7.18
N PRO A 25 4.27 0.42 7.18
CA PRO A 25 3.87 -0.77 6.44
C PRO A 25 2.52 -1.30 6.91
N ALA A 26 1.76 -1.87 5.98
CA ALA A 26 0.44 -2.43 6.25
C ALA A 26 0.50 -3.96 6.23
N LYS A 27 -0.09 -4.59 7.25
CA LYS A 27 -0.27 -6.05 7.33
C LYS A 27 -1.55 -6.45 6.60
N TYR A 28 -1.45 -7.49 5.78
CA TYR A 28 -2.53 -8.10 5.03
C TYR A 28 -2.68 -9.58 5.43
N GLY A 29 -3.66 -10.27 4.83
CA GLY A 29 -3.83 -11.71 5.01
C GLY A 29 -2.59 -12.50 4.56
N TRP A 30 -2.51 -13.76 5.01
CA TRP A 30 -1.42 -14.70 4.71
C TRP A 30 -0.03 -14.17 5.09
N ASP A 31 0.07 -13.50 6.24
CA ASP A 31 1.32 -12.93 6.78
C ASP A 31 2.05 -12.00 5.80
N GLN A 32 1.31 -11.40 4.86
CA GLN A 32 1.88 -10.51 3.87
C GLN A 32 1.97 -9.08 4.42
N GLU A 33 3.10 -8.41 4.19
CA GLU A 33 3.31 -7.01 4.57
C GLU A 33 3.60 -6.15 3.33
N ALA A 34 2.77 -5.14 3.07
CA ALA A 34 3.02 -4.18 1.99
C ALA A 34 3.75 -2.94 2.53
N GLY A 35 4.77 -2.48 1.81
CA GLY A 35 5.62 -1.36 2.23
C GLY A 35 6.79 -1.79 3.14
N ALA A 36 7.03 -3.09 3.31
CA ALA A 36 8.09 -3.66 4.16
C ALA A 36 9.35 -4.07 3.37
N GLY A 37 9.59 -3.49 2.20
CA GLY A 37 10.79 -3.69 1.39
C GLY A 37 10.62 -4.58 0.16
N ASN A 38 9.42 -5.11 -0.07
CA ASN A 38 9.10 -5.91 -1.25
C ASN A 38 8.05 -5.21 -2.12
N VAL A 39 8.22 -5.30 -3.44
CA VAL A 39 7.21 -4.89 -4.42
C VAL A 39 6.31 -6.09 -4.71
N ILE A 40 5.02 -5.96 -4.43
CA ILE A 40 4.06 -7.05 -4.54
C ILE A 40 3.14 -6.81 -5.75
N PRO A 41 3.02 -7.77 -6.68
CA PRO A 41 2.08 -7.66 -7.79
C PRO A 41 0.64 -7.78 -7.30
N ASN A 42 -0.27 -6.96 -7.84
CA ASN A 42 -1.70 -7.07 -7.60
C ASN A 42 -2.40 -7.51 -8.89
N ILE A 43 -2.70 -8.81 -8.99
CA ILE A 43 -3.32 -9.38 -10.18
C ILE A 43 -4.83 -9.15 -10.17
N LYS A 44 -5.35 -8.62 -11.28
CA LYS A 44 -6.79 -8.48 -11.50
C LYS A 44 -7.19 -9.37 -12.67
N VAL A 45 -8.20 -10.20 -12.45
CA VAL A 45 -8.80 -11.05 -13.46
C VAL A 45 -10.27 -10.69 -13.61
N ALA A 46 -10.75 -10.60 -14.84
CA ALA A 46 -12.18 -10.49 -15.11
C ALA A 46 -12.81 -11.88 -14.99
N PRO A 47 -14.01 -12.00 -14.39
CA PRO A 47 -14.78 -13.23 -14.43
C PRO A 47 -15.10 -13.61 -15.88
N ALA A 48 -15.32 -14.90 -16.11
CA ALA A 48 -15.85 -15.36 -17.40
C ALA A 48 -17.33 -14.98 -17.51
N GLU A 49 -17.84 -14.81 -18.73
CA GLU A 49 -19.27 -14.61 -18.95
C GLU A 49 -20.05 -15.81 -18.37
N GLY A 50 -21.05 -15.53 -17.52
CA GLY A 50 -21.83 -16.55 -16.81
C GLY A 50 -21.21 -17.10 -15.53
N SER A 51 -20.08 -16.55 -15.04
CA SER A 51 -19.51 -16.89 -13.73
C SER A 51 -19.86 -15.86 -12.63
N GLU A 52 -20.93 -15.09 -12.84
CA GLU A 52 -21.55 -14.22 -11.82
C GLU A 52 -22.29 -15.04 -10.75
#